data_AF-A0A2N6PKX7-F1
#
_entry.id   AF-A0A2N6PKX7-F1
#
_cell.length_a   1.000
_cell.length_b   1.000
_cell.length_c   1.000
_cell.angle_alpha   90.00
_cell.angle_beta   90.00
_cell.angle_gamma   90.00
#
_symmetry.space_group_name_H-M   'P 1'
#
loop_
_entity.id
_entity.type
_entity.pdbx_description
1 polymer ?
#
loop_
_entity_poly.entity_id
_entity_poly.type
_entity_poly.pdbx_seq_one_letter_code
_entity_poly.pdbx_strand_id
1 'polypeptide(L)'
;MIEQLSLVSSLTITVGVALLTSLLIWLRFPWIINDEAGIRLLRGVNSINRPGGLVTFVLSSVGLVLSWLAAFIVPGALSRTLADVPLMIAFAMVAGATGWLFWIDISIHRLPNRIVMPITVLSLALFLISLIMGVGQADRSDDHLWAGAGTPALNGLIGALAMLIFFVILNVAGTLMRRSTMGMGDVKLSISVGLLTTALSPSGPILALLLINGIAVVHVLILLATKRRQWASKIAFGPYMLIGTWTTVLVGAAFL
;
A
#
# COMPACT_ATOMS: atom_id res chain seq x y z
N MET A 1 33.46 -0.13 6.07
CA MET A 1 32.68 0.86 6.83
C MET A 1 31.32 0.93 6.17
N ILE A 2 30.30 0.30 6.75
CA ILE A 2 28.95 0.29 6.16
C ILE A 2 28.38 1.70 6.38
N GLU A 3 28.13 2.46 5.31
CA GLU A 3 27.45 3.76 5.40
C GLU A 3 26.04 3.54 5.98
N GLN A 4 25.87 3.92 7.25
CA GLN A 4 24.56 3.90 7.90
C GLN A 4 23.74 5.09 7.40
N LEU A 5 22.50 4.84 6.97
CA LEU A 5 21.58 5.93 6.64
C LEU A 5 21.26 6.78 7.87
N SER A 6 21.49 8.08 7.74
CA SER A 6 21.06 9.04 8.76
C SER A 6 19.52 9.13 8.82
N LEU A 7 18.97 9.37 10.01
CA LEU A 7 17.53 9.60 10.20
C LEU A 7 17.01 10.79 9.36
N VAL A 8 17.85 11.80 9.14
CA VAL A 8 17.49 12.97 8.34
C VAL A 8 17.34 12.58 6.86
N SER A 9 18.26 11.74 6.36
CA SER A 9 18.20 11.21 4.99
C SER A 9 16.96 10.35 4.77
N SER A 10 16.63 9.45 5.72
CA SER A 10 15.45 8.59 5.63
C SER A 10 14.14 9.40 5.60
N LEU A 11 14.01 10.40 6.48
CA LEU A 11 12.87 11.33 6.50
C LEU A 11 12.73 12.12 5.21
N THR A 12 13.84 12.67 4.70
CA THR A 12 13.82 13.50 3.50
C THR A 12 13.38 12.69 2.27
N ILE A 13 13.92 11.48 2.11
CA ILE A 13 13.59 10.59 0.99
C ILE A 13 12.11 10.21 1.06
N THR A 14 11.64 9.72 2.21
CA THR A 14 10.27 9.23 2.34
C THR A 14 9.24 10.35 2.15
N VAL A 15 9.39 11.46 2.88
CA VAL A 15 8.48 12.62 2.77
C VAL A 15 8.48 13.18 1.34
N GLY A 16 9.65 13.35 0.74
CA GLY A 16 9.79 13.86 -0.62
C GLY A 16 9.08 12.97 -1.66
N VAL A 17 9.26 11.65 -1.58
CA VAL A 17 8.63 10.68 -2.48
C VAL A 17 7.11 10.61 -2.30
N ALA A 18 6.63 10.67 -1.04
CA ALA A 18 5.19 10.68 -0.76
C ALA A 18 4.51 11.93 -1.32
N LEU A 19 5.12 13.10 -1.14
CA LEU A 19 4.65 14.36 -1.73
C LEU A 19 4.66 14.31 -3.25
N LEU A 20 5.75 13.82 -3.84
CA LEU A 20 5.87 13.70 -5.30
C LEU A 20 4.78 12.79 -5.85
N THR A 21 4.51 11.66 -5.19
CA THR A 21 3.48 10.72 -5.61
C THR A 21 2.08 11.36 -5.52
N SER A 22 1.78 12.06 -4.41
CA SER A 22 0.53 12.80 -4.26
C SER A 22 0.36 13.88 -5.34
N LEU A 23 1.43 14.62 -5.62
CA LEU A 23 1.46 15.66 -6.65
C LEU A 23 1.23 15.07 -8.06
N LEU A 24 1.88 13.96 -8.38
CA LEU A 24 1.71 13.28 -9.67
C LEU A 24 0.29 12.77 -9.86
N ILE A 25 -0.33 12.20 -8.81
CA ILE A 25 -1.73 11.79 -8.82
C ILE A 25 -2.64 13.01 -9.07
N TRP A 26 -2.41 14.11 -8.35
CA TRP A 26 -3.19 15.34 -8.54
C TRP A 26 -3.05 15.93 -9.96
N LEU A 27 -1.83 16.00 -10.50
CA LEU A 27 -1.58 16.51 -11.84
C LEU A 27 -2.26 15.66 -12.91
N ARG A 28 -2.19 14.34 -12.77
CA ARG A 28 -2.77 13.36 -13.69
C ARG A 28 -4.23 13.04 -13.40
N PHE A 29 -4.84 13.64 -12.37
CA PHE A 29 -6.20 13.34 -11.92
C PHE A 29 -7.25 13.39 -13.03
N PRO A 30 -7.29 14.41 -13.92
CA PRO A 30 -8.28 14.47 -15.00
C PRO A 30 -8.18 13.26 -15.95
N TRP A 31 -6.95 12.80 -16.20
CA TRP A 31 -6.72 11.61 -17.01
C TRP A 31 -7.06 10.33 -16.24
N ILE A 32 -6.77 10.24 -14.94
CA ILE A 32 -7.09 9.06 -14.12
C ILE A 32 -8.59 8.79 -14.07
N ILE A 33 -9.38 9.87 -14.03
CA ILE A 33 -10.82 9.90 -13.74
C ILE A 33 -11.66 10.06 -15.03
N ASN A 34 -11.06 9.83 -16.21
CA ASN A 34 -11.67 10.05 -17.53
C ASN A 34 -12.75 9.01 -17.91
N ASP A 35 -13.54 8.54 -16.94
CA ASP A 35 -14.71 7.72 -17.12
C ASP A 35 -15.94 8.32 -16.42
N GLU A 36 -17.12 7.84 -16.80
CA GLU A 36 -18.39 8.38 -16.33
C GLU A 36 -18.56 8.27 -14.79
N ALA A 37 -17.95 7.24 -14.19
CA ALA A 37 -17.90 7.06 -12.74
C ALA A 37 -17.01 8.12 -12.07
N GLY A 38 -15.86 8.42 -12.66
CA GLY A 38 -14.95 9.46 -12.21
C GLY A 38 -15.56 10.87 -12.26
N ILE A 39 -16.33 11.18 -13.30
CA ILE A 39 -17.03 12.47 -13.39
C ILE A 39 -18.05 12.64 -12.26
N ARG A 40 -18.73 11.56 -11.83
CA ARG A 40 -19.66 11.60 -10.69
C ARG A 40 -18.98 11.97 -9.38
N LEU A 41 -17.73 11.56 -9.19
CA LEU A 41 -16.91 11.87 -8.02
C LEU A 41 -16.63 13.39 -7.91
N LEU A 42 -16.54 14.09 -9.05
CA LEU A 42 -16.35 15.55 -9.10
C LEU A 42 -17.66 16.36 -8.95
N ARG A 43 -18.83 15.77 -9.22
CA ARG A 43 -20.14 16.46 -9.07
C ARG A 43 -20.44 16.89 -7.62
N GLY A 44 -19.81 16.28 -6.63
CA GLY A 44 -19.91 16.67 -5.21
C GLY A 44 -18.78 17.59 -4.72
N VAL A 45 -17.75 17.85 -5.53
CA VAL A 45 -16.56 18.60 -5.15
C VAL A 45 -16.33 19.69 -6.21
N ASN A 46 -17.08 20.81 -6.10
CA ASN A 46 -17.07 22.03 -6.93
C ASN A 46 -15.88 22.22 -7.89
N SER A 47 -15.78 21.42 -8.95
CA SER A 47 -14.68 21.52 -9.91
C SER A 47 -14.98 20.74 -11.18
N ILE A 48 -14.58 21.34 -12.30
CA ILE A 48 -14.80 20.79 -13.62
C ILE A 48 -13.80 19.66 -13.92
N ASN A 49 -12.65 19.56 -13.22
CA ASN A 49 -11.60 18.58 -13.56
C ASN A 49 -10.72 18.02 -12.42
N ARG A 50 -10.73 18.59 -11.19
CA ARG A 50 -9.85 18.18 -10.07
C ARG A 50 -10.49 18.41 -8.70
N PRO A 51 -10.17 17.66 -7.63
CA PRO A 51 -10.71 17.97 -6.30
C PRO A 51 -10.32 19.37 -5.83
N GLY A 52 -11.16 19.97 -4.99
CA GLY A 52 -10.89 21.27 -4.38
C GLY A 52 -9.63 21.29 -3.51
N GLY A 53 -9.13 22.50 -3.19
CA GLY A 53 -7.89 22.69 -2.45
C GLY A 53 -7.88 21.98 -1.08
N LEU A 54 -8.98 22.08 -0.32
CA LEU A 54 -9.10 21.43 0.99
C LEU A 54 -9.03 19.90 0.89
N VAL A 55 -9.73 19.30 -0.08
CA VAL A 55 -9.71 17.85 -0.29
C VAL A 55 -8.29 17.42 -0.66
N THR A 56 -7.66 18.10 -1.63
CA THR A 56 -6.28 17.81 -2.05
C THR A 56 -5.29 17.90 -0.88
N PHE A 57 -5.46 18.92 -0.02
CA PHE A 57 -4.66 19.11 1.18
C PHE A 57 -4.83 17.95 2.17
N VAL A 58 -6.07 17.54 2.47
CA VAL A 58 -6.34 16.43 3.39
C VAL A 58 -5.75 15.12 2.85
N LEU A 59 -5.97 14.80 1.57
CA LEU A 59 -5.45 13.56 0.97
C LEU A 59 -3.92 13.50 0.98
N SER A 60 -3.28 14.63 0.67
CA SER A 60 -1.81 14.73 0.70
C SER A 60 -1.28 14.67 2.14
N SER A 61 -1.98 15.26 3.10
CA SER A 61 -1.60 15.23 4.52
C SER A 61 -1.67 13.82 5.10
N VAL A 62 -2.67 13.02 4.72
CA VAL A 62 -2.73 11.60 5.11
C VAL A 62 -1.50 10.84 4.62
N GLY A 63 -1.13 11.01 3.34
CA GLY A 63 0.06 10.36 2.79
C GLY A 63 1.36 10.83 3.45
N LEU A 64 1.45 12.13 3.76
CA LEU A 64 2.57 12.71 4.51
C LEU A 64 2.72 12.09 5.90
N VAL A 65 1.64 12.02 6.68
CA VAL A 65 1.67 11.47 8.04
C VAL A 65 2.08 10.00 8.02
N LEU A 66 1.51 9.21 7.10
CA LEU A 66 1.88 7.80 6.95
C LEU A 66 3.33 7.62 6.54
N SER A 67 3.81 8.44 5.60
CA SER A 67 5.21 8.42 5.17
C SER A 67 6.15 8.84 6.30
N TRP A 68 5.79 9.86 7.08
CA TRP A 68 6.56 10.32 8.22
C TRP A 68 6.67 9.23 9.29
N LEU A 69 5.56 8.59 9.65
CA LEU A 69 5.56 7.47 10.59
C LEU A 69 6.40 6.29 10.08
N ALA A 70 6.25 5.94 8.79
CA ALA A 70 7.07 4.90 8.17
C ALA A 70 8.56 5.25 8.19
N ALA A 71 8.94 6.52 8.06
CA ALA A 71 10.33 6.96 8.09
C ALA A 71 11.04 6.73 9.43
N PHE A 72 10.31 6.67 10.55
CA PHE A 72 10.87 6.32 11.87
C PHE A 72 10.94 4.81 12.07
N ILE A 73 9.92 4.11 11.58
CA ILE A 73 9.71 2.69 11.82
C ILE A 73 10.60 1.83 10.90
N VAL A 74 10.61 2.15 9.62
CA VAL A 74 11.26 1.35 8.57
C VAL A 74 12.78 1.26 8.82
N PRO A 75 13.53 2.33 9.12
CA PRO A 75 14.95 2.21 9.46
C PRO A 75 15.24 1.47 10.77
N GLY A 76 14.27 1.38 11.69
CA GLY A 76 14.39 0.58 12.90
C GLY A 76 14.29 -0.92 12.62
N ALA A 77 13.42 -1.29 11.68
CA ALA A 77 13.14 -2.67 11.27
C ALA A 77 14.04 -3.18 10.13
N LEU A 78 14.65 -2.27 9.36
CA LEU A 78 15.54 -2.60 8.24
C LEU A 78 17.02 -2.59 8.64
N SER A 79 17.88 -3.04 7.71
CA SER A 79 19.32 -3.19 7.91
C SER A 79 20.11 -1.88 8.07
N ARG A 80 19.48 -0.71 7.87
CA ARG A 80 20.06 0.64 7.83
C ARG A 80 21.16 0.84 6.79
N THR A 81 21.16 0.01 5.75
CA THR A 81 22.13 0.07 4.66
C THR A 81 21.59 0.86 3.48
N LEU A 82 22.46 1.31 2.58
CA LEU A 82 22.04 1.94 1.32
C LEU A 82 21.12 1.04 0.47
N ALA A 83 21.19 -0.28 0.66
CA ALA A 83 20.31 -1.22 -0.02
C ALA A 83 18.86 -1.15 0.49
N ASP A 84 18.57 -0.45 1.59
CA ASP A 84 17.20 -0.22 2.08
C ASP A 84 16.51 0.97 1.39
N VAL A 85 17.26 1.86 0.73
CA VAL A 85 16.71 3.05 0.07
C VAL A 85 15.57 2.71 -0.91
N PRO A 86 15.68 1.68 -1.77
CA PRO A 86 14.57 1.29 -2.64
C PRO A 86 13.30 0.88 -1.87
N LEU A 87 13.43 0.17 -0.74
CA LEU A 87 12.27 -0.18 0.11
C LEU A 87 11.63 1.08 0.65
N MET A 88 12.43 2.00 1.19
CA MET A 88 11.93 3.26 1.72
C MET A 88 11.13 4.06 0.68
N ILE A 89 11.61 4.10 -0.57
CA ILE A 89 10.91 4.72 -1.69
C ILE A 89 9.57 4.00 -1.94
N ALA A 90 9.55 2.67 -1.96
CA ALA A 90 8.32 1.90 -2.16
C ALA A 90 7.28 2.17 -1.06
N PHE A 91 7.68 2.19 0.21
CA PHE A 91 6.80 2.54 1.34
C PHE A 91 6.24 3.97 1.18
N ALA A 92 7.09 4.93 0.87
CA ALA A 92 6.70 6.32 0.69
C ALA A 92 5.74 6.55 -0.48
N MET A 93 5.95 5.83 -1.59
CA MET A 93 5.05 5.86 -2.74
C MET A 93 3.65 5.37 -2.38
N VAL A 94 3.55 4.22 -1.70
CA VAL A 94 2.26 3.68 -1.25
C VAL A 94 1.61 4.64 -0.24
N ALA A 95 2.39 5.25 0.66
CA ALA A 95 1.90 6.25 1.61
C ALA A 95 1.29 7.45 0.89
N GLY A 96 2.02 8.06 -0.04
CA GLY A 96 1.56 9.21 -0.83
C GLY A 96 0.28 8.94 -1.63
N ALA A 97 0.08 7.70 -2.07
CA ALA A 97 -1.14 7.31 -2.79
C ALA A 97 -2.31 6.88 -1.91
N THR A 98 -2.08 6.58 -0.62
CA THR A 98 -3.08 5.98 0.27
C THR A 98 -4.33 6.85 0.41
N GLY A 99 -4.16 8.14 0.72
CA GLY A 99 -5.30 9.06 0.85
C GLY A 99 -6.15 9.10 -0.42
N TRP A 100 -5.50 9.21 -1.58
CA TRP A 100 -6.15 9.23 -2.88
C TRP A 100 -6.92 7.96 -3.20
N LEU A 101 -6.30 6.78 -3.03
CA LEU A 101 -6.94 5.50 -3.28
C LEU A 101 -8.11 5.27 -2.33
N PHE A 102 -7.96 5.63 -1.05
CA PHE A 102 -9.00 5.56 -0.04
C PHE A 102 -10.22 6.38 -0.43
N TRP A 103 -10.01 7.65 -0.78
CA TRP A 103 -11.10 8.55 -1.16
C TRP A 103 -11.79 8.14 -2.46
N ILE A 104 -11.03 7.75 -3.47
CA ILE A 104 -11.57 7.29 -4.75
C ILE A 104 -12.40 6.02 -4.54
N ASP A 105 -11.89 5.04 -3.80
CA ASP A 105 -12.62 3.78 -3.60
C ASP A 105 -13.90 3.97 -2.77
N ILE A 106 -13.90 4.81 -1.73
CA ILE A 106 -15.14 5.14 -0.99
C ILE A 106 -16.16 5.82 -1.90
N SER A 107 -15.69 6.73 -2.76
CA SER A 107 -16.58 7.56 -3.58
C SER A 107 -17.20 6.78 -4.74
N ILE A 108 -16.43 5.92 -5.41
CA ILE A 108 -16.87 5.23 -6.64
C ILE A 108 -16.79 3.70 -6.58
N HIS A 109 -16.43 3.11 -5.43
CA HIS A 109 -16.32 1.66 -5.21
C HIS A 109 -15.47 0.95 -6.27
N ARG A 110 -14.40 1.63 -6.69
CA ARG A 110 -13.49 1.18 -7.73
C ARG A 110 -12.11 1.79 -7.54
N LEU A 111 -11.09 0.95 -7.49
CA LEU A 111 -9.71 1.37 -7.54
C LEU A 111 -9.26 1.64 -9.00
N PRO A 112 -8.71 2.83 -9.29
CA PRO A 112 -8.24 3.17 -10.62
C PRO A 112 -6.95 2.41 -10.94
N ASN A 113 -7.02 1.50 -11.91
CA ASN A 113 -5.84 0.77 -12.42
C ASN A 113 -4.69 1.70 -12.84
N ARG A 114 -5.02 2.93 -13.26
CA ARG A 114 -4.05 3.97 -13.66
C ARG A 114 -3.18 4.47 -12.50
N ILE A 115 -3.60 4.29 -11.24
CA ILE A 115 -2.80 4.57 -10.04
C ILE A 115 -2.20 3.27 -9.50
N VAL A 116 -3.05 2.24 -9.32
CA VAL A 116 -2.63 1.00 -8.65
C VAL A 116 -1.55 0.26 -9.43
N MET A 117 -1.65 0.17 -10.77
CA MET A 117 -0.68 -0.60 -11.56
C MET A 117 0.72 0.03 -11.53
N PRO A 118 0.92 1.33 -11.80
CA PRO A 118 2.24 1.94 -11.71
C PRO A 118 2.86 1.81 -10.32
N ILE A 119 2.08 1.99 -9.25
CA ILE A 119 2.56 1.87 -7.87
C ILE A 119 2.98 0.43 -7.59
N THR A 120 2.13 -0.56 -7.88
CA THR A 120 2.45 -1.97 -7.62
C THR A 120 3.67 -2.43 -8.41
N VAL A 121 3.77 -2.08 -9.70
CA VAL A 121 4.90 -2.47 -10.56
C VAL A 121 6.20 -1.82 -10.08
N LEU A 122 6.17 -0.53 -9.76
CA LEU A 122 7.36 0.18 -9.31
C LEU A 122 7.78 -0.27 -7.90
N SER A 123 6.84 -0.51 -6.99
CA SER A 123 7.15 -1.13 -5.69
C SER A 123 7.81 -2.49 -5.84
N LEU A 124 7.29 -3.35 -6.72
CA LEU A 124 7.89 -4.65 -7.00
C LEU A 124 9.32 -4.51 -7.55
N ALA A 125 9.53 -3.59 -8.50
CA ALA A 125 10.86 -3.32 -9.06
C ALA A 125 11.84 -2.81 -8.00
N LEU A 126 11.41 -1.92 -7.10
CA LEU A 126 12.25 -1.39 -6.02
C LEU A 126 12.65 -2.49 -5.02
N PHE A 127 11.73 -3.40 -4.69
CA PHE A 127 12.04 -4.56 -3.86
C PHE A 127 13.06 -5.50 -4.53
N LEU A 128 12.93 -5.74 -5.83
CA LEU A 128 13.91 -6.52 -6.59
C LEU A 128 15.29 -5.84 -6.63
N ILE A 129 15.33 -4.51 -6.82
CA ILE A 129 16.58 -3.73 -6.79
C ILE A 129 17.25 -3.86 -5.42
N SER A 130 16.50 -3.71 -4.33
CA SER A 130 17.05 -3.88 -2.99
C SER A 130 17.54 -5.30 -2.72
N LEU A 131 16.82 -6.32 -3.20
CA LEU A 131 17.28 -7.71 -3.11
C LEU A 131 18.66 -7.88 -3.75
N ILE A 132 18.84 -7.36 -4.97
CA ILE A 132 20.11 -7.44 -5.70
C ILE A 132 21.22 -6.66 -4.96
N MET A 133 20.92 -5.45 -4.47
CA MET A 133 21.87 -4.64 -3.71
C MET A 133 22.26 -5.30 -2.39
N GLY A 134 21.32 -5.91 -1.68
CA GLY A 134 21.53 -6.58 -0.41
C GLY A 134 22.36 -7.86 -0.54
N VAL A 135 22.20 -8.61 -1.64
CA VAL A 135 23.05 -9.76 -1.97
C VAL A 135 24.49 -9.31 -2.30
N GLY A 136 24.64 -8.16 -2.97
CA GLY A 136 25.96 -7.62 -3.32
C GLY A 136 26.77 -7.05 -2.15
N GLN A 137 26.13 -6.80 -1.01
CA GLN A 137 26.74 -6.25 0.21
C GLN A 137 27.03 -7.30 1.29
N ALA A 138 26.73 -8.58 1.05
CA ALA A 138 27.05 -9.66 1.98
C ALA A 138 28.59 -9.75 2.13
N ASP A 139 29.09 -9.40 3.32
CA ASP A 139 30.52 -9.49 3.62
C ASP A 139 30.96 -10.95 3.50
N ARG A 140 32.15 -11.17 2.94
CA ARG A 140 32.69 -12.48 2.55
C ARG A 140 33.20 -13.31 3.73
N SER A 141 32.80 -12.97 4.95
CA SER A 141 33.17 -13.66 6.19
C SER A 141 31.95 -14.35 6.78
N ASP A 142 31.83 -15.63 6.40
CA ASP A 142 31.15 -16.75 7.05
C ASP A 142 29.70 -16.60 7.59
N ASP A 143 28.86 -17.45 7.01
CA ASP A 143 27.55 -18.01 7.41
C ASP A 143 26.23 -17.33 7.03
N HIS A 144 26.19 -16.05 6.63
CA HIS A 144 24.92 -15.44 6.19
C HIS A 144 25.04 -14.61 4.91
N LEU A 145 24.96 -15.29 3.75
CA LEU A 145 24.78 -14.70 2.40
C LEU A 145 23.61 -13.69 2.28
N TRP A 146 22.79 -13.56 3.32
CA TRP A 146 21.54 -12.80 3.37
C TRP A 146 21.52 -11.65 4.40
N ALA A 147 22.63 -11.36 5.08
CA ALA A 147 22.68 -10.53 6.30
C ALA A 147 22.38 -9.02 6.14
N GLY A 148 21.99 -8.54 4.95
CA GLY A 148 21.64 -7.13 4.69
C GLY A 148 20.17 -6.93 4.27
N ALA A 149 19.91 -5.90 3.45
CA ALA A 149 18.58 -5.59 2.91
C ALA A 149 17.95 -6.71 2.05
N GLY A 150 18.73 -7.75 1.71
CA GLY A 150 18.25 -8.91 0.94
C GLY A 150 17.16 -9.70 1.67
N THR A 151 17.27 -9.86 3.00
CA THR A 151 16.27 -10.57 3.81
C THR A 151 14.90 -9.86 3.84
N PRO A 152 14.79 -8.55 4.20
CA PRO A 152 13.50 -7.86 4.18
C PRO A 152 12.92 -7.74 2.76
N ALA A 153 13.76 -7.56 1.73
CA ALA A 153 13.31 -7.55 0.34
C ALA A 153 12.71 -8.90 -0.08
N LEU A 154 13.40 -10.01 0.23
CA LEU A 154 12.92 -11.37 -0.06
C LEU A 154 11.61 -11.67 0.68
N ASN A 155 11.55 -11.33 1.97
CA ASN A 155 10.34 -11.50 2.78
C ASN A 155 9.16 -10.74 2.17
N GLY A 156 9.37 -9.49 1.78
CA GLY A 156 8.36 -8.70 1.06
C GLY A 156 7.88 -9.38 -0.22
N LEU A 157 8.80 -9.89 -1.06
CA LEU A 157 8.45 -10.58 -2.31
C LEU A 157 7.64 -11.87 -2.07
N ILE A 158 8.01 -12.66 -1.06
CA ILE A 158 7.25 -13.85 -0.65
C ILE A 158 5.85 -13.43 -0.17
N GLY A 159 5.78 -12.35 0.62
CA GLY A 159 4.53 -11.74 1.06
C GLY A 159 3.61 -11.33 -0.08
N ALA A 160 4.18 -10.65 -1.07
CA ALA A 160 3.48 -10.20 -2.26
C ALA A 160 2.89 -11.36 -3.04
N LEU A 161 3.67 -12.45 -3.22
CA LEU A 161 3.22 -13.65 -3.88
C LEU A 161 2.10 -14.35 -3.09
N ALA A 162 2.27 -14.50 -1.78
CA ALA A 162 1.28 -15.12 -0.92
C ALA A 162 -0.07 -14.36 -0.93
N MET A 163 -0.02 -13.03 -0.81
CA MET A 163 -1.19 -12.17 -0.88
C MET A 163 -1.84 -12.22 -2.27
N LEU A 164 -1.04 -12.19 -3.34
CA LEU A 164 -1.55 -12.31 -4.70
C LEU A 164 -2.29 -13.64 -4.89
N ILE A 165 -1.68 -14.76 -4.50
CA ILE A 165 -2.29 -16.09 -4.59
C ILE A 165 -3.61 -16.13 -3.80
N PHE A 166 -3.61 -15.65 -2.56
CA PHE A 166 -4.81 -15.63 -1.72
C PHE A 166 -5.96 -14.86 -2.39
N PHE A 167 -5.71 -13.64 -2.87
CA PHE A 167 -6.75 -12.82 -3.50
C PHE A 167 -7.16 -13.32 -4.89
N VAL A 168 -6.24 -13.92 -5.65
CA VAL A 168 -6.58 -14.60 -6.91
C VAL A 168 -7.48 -15.80 -6.64
N ILE A 169 -7.17 -16.63 -5.64
CA ILE A 169 -8.01 -17.76 -5.24
C ILE A 169 -9.41 -17.28 -4.86
N LEU A 170 -9.52 -16.24 -4.03
CA LEU A 170 -10.83 -15.67 -3.66
C LEU A 170 -11.61 -15.15 -4.87
N ASN A 171 -10.94 -14.48 -5.80
CA ASN A 171 -11.57 -13.96 -7.00
C ASN A 171 -12.05 -15.10 -7.93
N VAL A 172 -11.21 -16.11 -8.16
CA VAL A 172 -11.56 -17.28 -8.98
C VAL A 172 -12.68 -18.08 -8.33
N ALA A 173 -12.60 -18.36 -7.03
CA ALA A 173 -13.60 -19.11 -6.28
C ALA A 173 -14.97 -18.43 -6.34
N GLY A 174 -15.05 -17.12 -6.10
CA GLY A 174 -16.34 -16.44 -6.15
C GLY A 174 -16.86 -16.25 -7.58
N THR A 175 -15.98 -16.13 -8.59
CA THR A 175 -16.38 -16.16 -10.01
C THR A 175 -17.01 -17.51 -10.36
N LEU A 176 -16.42 -18.61 -9.90
CA LEU A 176 -16.95 -19.95 -10.08
C LEU A 176 -18.33 -20.12 -9.40
N MET A 177 -18.52 -19.48 -8.24
CA MET A 177 -19.81 -19.44 -7.52
C MET A 177 -20.82 -18.44 -8.11
N ARG A 178 -20.53 -17.79 -9.25
CA ARG A 178 -21.35 -16.75 -9.89
C ARG A 178 -21.72 -15.60 -8.96
N ARG A 179 -20.89 -15.30 -7.95
CA ARG A 179 -21.06 -14.15 -7.07
C ARG A 179 -20.20 -13.01 -7.58
N SER A 180 -20.68 -11.77 -7.43
CA SER A 180 -19.82 -10.62 -7.72
C SER A 180 -18.67 -10.62 -6.73
N THR A 181 -17.48 -10.95 -7.21
CA THR A 181 -16.26 -10.96 -6.43
C THR A 181 -15.64 -9.59 -6.33
N MET A 182 -14.59 -9.57 -5.52
CA MET A 182 -13.64 -8.49 -5.37
C MET A 182 -13.11 -7.97 -6.72
N GLY A 183 -12.82 -6.67 -6.80
CA GLY A 183 -12.37 -6.05 -8.04
C GLY A 183 -10.94 -6.47 -8.40
N MET A 184 -10.64 -6.56 -9.70
CA MET A 184 -9.27 -6.80 -10.19
C MET A 184 -8.26 -5.73 -9.73
N GLY A 185 -8.72 -4.52 -9.40
CA GLY A 185 -7.88 -3.49 -8.79
C GLY A 185 -7.41 -3.87 -7.40
N ASP A 186 -8.24 -4.56 -6.62
CA ASP A 186 -7.91 -4.97 -5.26
C ASP A 186 -6.86 -6.08 -5.25
N VAL A 187 -6.98 -7.04 -6.17
CA VAL A 187 -6.00 -8.12 -6.39
C VAL A 187 -4.61 -7.56 -6.75
N LYS A 188 -4.55 -6.42 -7.44
CA LYS A 188 -3.27 -5.77 -7.75
C LYS A 188 -2.71 -4.98 -6.58
N LEU A 189 -3.59 -4.41 -5.75
CA LEU A 189 -3.16 -3.71 -4.55
C LEU A 189 -2.61 -4.70 -3.52
N SER A 190 -3.15 -5.93 -3.46
CA SER A 190 -2.69 -6.97 -2.52
C SER A 190 -1.21 -7.32 -2.66
N ILE A 191 -0.64 -7.18 -3.86
CA ILE A 191 0.81 -7.30 -4.08
C ILE A 191 1.55 -6.25 -3.24
N SER A 192 1.14 -4.98 -3.31
CA SER A 192 1.74 -3.91 -2.50
C SER A 192 1.51 -4.14 -1.00
N VAL A 193 0.34 -4.64 -0.60
CA VAL A 193 0.06 -5.02 0.79
C VAL A 193 1.05 -6.08 1.27
N GLY A 194 1.24 -7.15 0.49
CA GLY A 194 2.17 -8.23 0.82
C GLY A 194 3.63 -7.77 0.85
N LEU A 195 4.05 -6.92 -0.10
CA LEU A 195 5.39 -6.33 -0.11
C LEU A 195 5.67 -5.59 1.20
N LEU A 196 4.81 -4.64 1.58
CA LEU A 196 5.06 -3.75 2.72
C LEU A 196 4.95 -4.48 4.06
N THR A 197 3.96 -5.36 4.22
CA THR A 197 3.70 -6.00 5.51
C THR A 197 4.75 -7.06 5.87
N THR A 198 5.17 -7.87 4.89
CA THR A 198 6.15 -8.94 5.13
C THR A 198 7.58 -8.44 5.15
N ALA A 199 7.87 -7.30 4.51
CA ALA A 199 9.19 -6.68 4.57
C ALA A 199 9.62 -6.37 6.00
N LEU A 200 8.66 -5.96 6.84
CA LEU A 200 8.91 -5.60 8.23
C LEU A 200 8.87 -6.84 9.12
N SER A 201 7.86 -7.70 8.97
CA SER A 201 7.73 -8.89 9.79
C SER A 201 7.23 -10.08 8.98
N PRO A 202 7.85 -11.27 9.07
CA PRO A 202 7.39 -12.46 8.38
C PRO A 202 5.94 -12.86 8.72
N SER A 203 5.47 -12.53 9.93
CA SER A 203 4.08 -12.77 10.36
C SER A 203 3.11 -11.63 9.97
N GLY A 204 3.62 -10.55 9.38
CA GLY A 204 2.89 -9.37 8.94
C GLY A 204 1.66 -9.68 8.08
N PRO A 205 1.75 -10.55 7.04
CA PRO A 205 0.60 -10.92 6.21
C PRO A 205 -0.60 -11.47 6.98
N ILE A 206 -0.35 -12.27 8.02
CA ILE A 206 -1.42 -12.89 8.80
C ILE A 206 -2.15 -11.81 9.59
N LEU A 207 -1.40 -10.92 10.25
CA LEU A 207 -1.97 -9.78 10.96
C LEU A 207 -2.73 -8.86 10.00
N ALA A 208 -2.17 -8.58 8.82
CA ALA A 208 -2.82 -7.76 7.80
C ALA A 208 -4.14 -8.41 7.36
N LEU A 209 -4.15 -9.70 7.00
CA LEU A 209 -5.37 -10.40 6.64
C LEU A 209 -6.41 -10.38 7.77
N LEU A 210 -5.99 -10.59 9.01
CA LEU A 210 -6.89 -10.57 10.16
C LEU A 210 -7.54 -9.19 10.33
N LEU A 211 -6.76 -8.11 10.22
CA LEU A 211 -7.25 -6.74 10.33
C LEU A 211 -8.15 -6.35 9.15
N ILE A 212 -7.72 -6.66 7.93
CA ILE A 212 -8.49 -6.36 6.71
C ILE A 212 -9.86 -7.04 6.76
N ASN A 213 -9.87 -8.35 7.02
CA ASN A 213 -11.11 -9.11 7.08
C ASN A 213 -11.94 -8.78 8.33
N GLY A 214 -11.31 -8.58 9.48
CA GLY A 214 -11.99 -8.23 10.73
C GLY A 214 -12.72 -6.89 10.62
N ILE A 215 -12.04 -5.84 10.14
CA ILE A 215 -12.66 -4.51 9.96
C ILE A 215 -13.76 -4.57 8.92
N ALA A 216 -13.55 -5.29 7.80
CA ALA A 216 -14.56 -5.46 6.78
C ALA A 216 -15.82 -6.16 7.32
N VAL A 217 -15.67 -7.22 8.11
CA VAL A 217 -16.78 -7.93 8.75
C VAL A 217 -17.52 -7.02 9.72
N VAL A 218 -16.83 -6.31 10.61
CA VAL A 218 -17.45 -5.37 11.55
C VAL A 218 -18.25 -4.30 10.80
N HIS A 219 -17.70 -3.75 9.73
CA HIS A 219 -18.40 -2.74 8.93
C HIS A 219 -19.67 -3.30 8.29
N VAL A 220 -19.62 -4.52 7.74
CA VAL A 220 -20.80 -5.19 7.18
C VAL A 220 -21.86 -5.44 8.25
N LEU A 221 -21.46 -5.90 9.44
CA LEU A 221 -22.37 -6.13 10.56
C LEU A 221 -23.05 -4.83 10.99
N ILE A 222 -22.33 -3.70 11.07
CA ILE A 222 -22.92 -2.39 11.38
C ILE A 222 -23.91 -1.96 10.29
N LEU A 223 -23.58 -2.13 9.01
CA LEU A 223 -24.47 -1.78 7.91
C LEU A 223 -25.76 -2.62 7.88
N LEU A 224 -25.65 -3.91 8.23
CA LEU A 224 -26.78 -4.80 8.38
C LEU A 224 -27.64 -4.43 9.60
N ALA A 225 -27.00 -4.19 10.75
CA ALA A 225 -27.68 -3.79 11.98
C ALA A 225 -28.41 -2.45 11.83
N THR A 226 -27.83 -1.50 11.10
CA THR A 226 -28.45 -0.20 10.81
C THR A 226 -29.47 -0.25 9.67
N LYS A 227 -29.71 -1.44 9.07
CA LYS A 227 -30.58 -1.66 7.89
C LYS A 227 -30.26 -0.74 6.70
N ARG A 228 -29.06 -0.16 6.69
CA ARG A 228 -28.61 0.76 5.62
C ARG A 228 -28.21 0.02 4.36
N ARG A 229 -28.15 -1.32 4.40
CA ARG A 229 -27.67 -2.12 3.29
C ARG A 229 -28.27 -3.53 3.24
N GLN A 230 -28.48 -4.03 2.02
CA GLN A 230 -28.86 -5.41 1.76
C GLN A 230 -27.60 -6.27 1.61
N TRP A 231 -27.69 -7.55 2.00
CA TRP A 231 -26.59 -8.54 2.01
C TRP A 231 -25.82 -8.69 0.68
N ALA A 232 -26.33 -8.18 -0.44
CA ALA A 232 -25.74 -8.28 -1.79
C ALA A 232 -25.07 -6.99 -2.30
N SER A 233 -24.87 -5.98 -1.46
CA SER A 233 -24.38 -4.68 -1.92
C SER A 233 -22.84 -4.62 -2.02
N LYS A 234 -22.31 -4.04 -3.11
CA LYS A 234 -20.85 -3.96 -3.38
C LYS A 234 -20.08 -3.12 -2.34
N ILE A 235 -19.15 -3.71 -1.60
CA ILE A 235 -18.36 -2.98 -0.58
C ILE A 235 -17.05 -2.49 -1.20
N ALA A 236 -16.67 -1.24 -0.89
CA ALA A 236 -15.35 -0.68 -1.20
C ALA A 236 -14.31 -1.37 -0.32
N PHE A 237 -13.48 -2.25 -0.90
CA PHE A 237 -12.54 -3.06 -0.13
C PHE A 237 -11.16 -2.41 0.03
N GLY A 238 -10.81 -1.46 -0.86
CA GLY A 238 -9.56 -0.72 -0.84
C GLY A 238 -9.24 -0.04 0.51
N PRO A 239 -10.19 0.69 1.14
CA PRO A 239 -10.01 1.31 2.45
C PRO A 239 -9.57 0.33 3.53
N TYR A 240 -10.19 -0.86 3.58
CA TYR A 240 -9.86 -1.87 4.59
C TYR A 240 -8.49 -2.47 4.35
N MET A 241 -8.11 -2.69 3.08
CA MET A 241 -6.74 -3.11 2.73
C MET A 241 -5.70 -2.09 3.17
N LEU A 242 -5.93 -0.81 2.87
CA LEU A 242 -5.00 0.26 3.24
C LEU A 242 -4.88 0.42 4.75
N ILE A 243 -6.01 0.43 5.48
CA ILE A 243 -6.01 0.49 6.95
C ILE A 243 -5.27 -0.71 7.53
N GLY A 244 -5.57 -1.93 7.08
CA GLY A 244 -4.91 -3.13 7.57
C GLY A 244 -3.41 -3.12 7.28
N THR A 245 -3.01 -2.69 6.07
CA THR A 245 -1.60 -2.54 5.69
C THR A 245 -0.87 -1.59 6.63
N TRP A 246 -1.36 -0.37 6.79
CA TRP A 246 -0.69 0.63 7.62
C TRP A 246 -0.73 0.27 9.10
N THR A 247 -1.82 -0.33 9.58
CA THR A 247 -1.89 -0.82 10.97
C THR A 247 -0.84 -1.90 11.19
N THR A 248 -0.72 -2.88 10.28
CA THR A 248 0.33 -3.91 10.37
C THR A 248 1.74 -3.32 10.25
N VAL A 249 1.95 -2.33 9.39
CA VAL A 249 3.25 -1.65 9.28
C VAL A 249 3.62 -0.92 10.58
N LEU A 250 2.66 -0.23 11.18
CA LEU A 250 2.86 0.52 12.42
C LEU A 250 3.01 -0.38 13.64
N VAL A 251 2.20 -1.43 13.72
CA VAL A 251 2.13 -2.34 14.86
C VAL A 251 3.18 -3.44 14.76
N GLY A 252 3.44 -3.97 13.57
CA GLY A 252 4.49 -4.97 13.33
C GLY A 252 5.86 -4.45 13.75
N ALA A 253 6.09 -3.14 13.63
CA ALA A 253 7.29 -2.48 14.15
C ALA A 253 7.40 -2.47 15.68
N ALA A 254 6.29 -2.54 16.40
CA ALA A 254 6.28 -2.63 17.87
C ALA A 254 6.45 -4.07 18.38
N PHE A 255 6.35 -5.07 17.49
CA PHE A 255 6.50 -6.49 17.79
C PHE A 255 7.77 -7.12 17.18
N LEU A 256 8.64 -6.30 16.58
CA LEU A 256 10.02 -6.65 16.18
C LEU A 256 10.97 -6.36 17.34
#